data_AF-A0AA38R9T4-F1
#
_entry.id   AF-A0AA38R9T4-F1
#
_cell.length_a   1.000
_cell.length_b   1.000
_cell.length_c   1.000
_cell.angle_alpha   90.00
_cell.angle_beta   90.00
_cell.angle_gamma   90.00
#
_symmetry.space_group_name_H-M   'P 1'
#
loop_
_entity.id
_entity.type
_entity.pdbx_description
1 polymer ?
#
loop_
_entity_poly.entity_id
_entity_poly.type
_entity_poly.pdbx_seq_one_letter_code
_entity_poly.pdbx_strand_id
1 'polypeptide(L)'
;MTPRWLKSGDSVPDQQGSEVHEPDMQWSRAPDAPNQHAALYSTLEPITSVEAPRAYEDAPEVHNPAPLPYSNLEPVAPEYDTPNKQFAPQLPVEIEPPDRSRGTAGTGRIRKKWLWIGVAIVAAVVIIAVVVGCVVGLVVKHGSKKHASSCRDTVCPQILAAAAQDSSLFVFARDQSNRIQYRAGTGSSWTTEWTSLPGGPFSSQPTAMSWAPSWMNVFTLGSGSSRNVLTLGYQDGEWNSTWVDMLEHSASSVSLCVLDNTLNDPSNASAGVMPGQLEQWVVDASSRQVVHDWWRGDVGNFAAPGAGTAWDASMGGVASSSAPALVCRGDSAETVHNLLIYDTDGALNHREYLLDGGWQDWENWGGSFVADPVVVMVGFERFDFFGIGEDKAMHHLTWINGTGASSSSMESLNGTFQSVPSAALTGLDPVRIDVVALGTDDSIKHRVLVGSSWTDDWEDLDVRGNSAPLVFNYEIVGGSPNITGIAVIGSDNELRFTSWETTTSVTSWAGLGNWTDAGGSLTTEYLEVS
;
A
#
# COMPACT_ATOMS: atom_id res chain seq x y z
N MET A 1 -48.59 -16.95 46.03
CA MET A 1 -49.73 -17.72 45.51
C MET A 1 -50.18 -17.04 44.22
N THR A 2 -49.98 -17.69 43.07
CA THR A 2 -50.70 -17.39 41.82
C THR A 2 -52.17 -17.85 41.98
N PRO A 3 -53.16 -17.54 41.09
CA PRO A 3 -53.03 -17.17 39.67
C PRO A 3 -54.13 -16.24 39.06
N ARG A 4 -54.04 -16.11 37.72
CA ARG A 4 -55.09 -15.88 36.70
C ARG A 4 -55.45 -14.44 36.31
N TRP A 5 -55.12 -14.10 35.07
CA TRP A 5 -55.87 -13.15 34.23
C TRP A 5 -56.43 -13.86 33.00
N LEU A 6 -57.66 -13.47 32.67
CA LEU A 6 -58.58 -14.00 31.66
C LEU A 6 -58.23 -13.50 30.24
N LYS A 7 -58.58 -14.33 29.25
CA LYS A 7 -58.79 -13.96 27.84
C LYS A 7 -60.26 -13.56 27.61
N SER A 8 -60.47 -12.52 26.80
CA SER A 8 -61.59 -12.24 25.87
C SER A 8 -61.75 -10.72 25.79
N GLY A 9 -61.90 -10.02 24.69
CA GLY A 9 -61.99 -10.26 23.25
C GLY A 9 -62.12 -8.85 22.63
N ASP A 10 -61.91 -8.70 21.33
CA ASP A 10 -62.88 -8.03 20.45
C ASP A 10 -62.32 -7.84 19.04
N SER A 11 -63.27 -7.99 18.14
CA SER A 11 -63.27 -8.01 16.68
C SER A 11 -62.66 -6.78 15.99
N VAL A 12 -61.91 -7.03 14.91
CA VAL A 12 -61.58 -6.04 13.87
C VAL A 12 -62.40 -6.36 12.62
N PRO A 13 -63.05 -5.37 11.97
CA PRO A 13 -63.80 -5.58 10.73
C PRO A 13 -62.92 -5.45 9.48
N ASP A 14 -63.19 -6.32 8.51
CA ASP A 14 -62.73 -6.19 7.12
C ASP A 14 -63.32 -4.93 6.45
N GLN A 15 -62.47 -4.10 5.86
CA GLN A 15 -62.82 -3.31 4.68
C GLN A 15 -61.66 -3.29 3.67
N GLN A 16 -61.98 -3.77 2.48
CA GLN A 16 -61.22 -3.61 1.24
C GLN A 16 -61.15 -2.13 0.82
N GLY A 17 -60.01 -1.71 0.28
CA GLY A 17 -59.95 -0.48 -0.50
C GLY A 17 -58.54 0.04 -0.81
N SER A 18 -58.24 0.07 -2.11
CA SER A 18 -57.16 0.77 -2.83
C SER A 18 -55.72 0.28 -2.69
N GLU A 19 -55.29 -0.45 -3.73
CA GLU A 19 -53.91 -0.50 -4.21
C GLU A 19 -53.37 0.92 -4.40
N VAL A 20 -52.34 1.26 -3.61
CA VAL A 20 -51.38 2.29 -3.96
C VAL A 20 -50.10 1.54 -4.30
N HIS A 21 -49.72 1.54 -5.58
CA HIS A 21 -48.35 1.21 -5.97
C HIS A 21 -47.42 2.24 -5.33
N GLU A 22 -46.83 1.89 -4.19
CA GLU A 22 -45.57 2.49 -3.78
C GLU A 22 -44.48 1.97 -4.73
N PRO A 23 -43.61 2.83 -5.28
CA PRO A 23 -42.45 2.36 -6.00
C PRO A 23 -41.52 1.68 -4.99
N ASP A 24 -41.15 0.43 -5.26
CA ASP A 24 -40.08 -0.28 -4.58
C ASP A 24 -38.82 0.61 -4.58
N MET A 25 -38.57 1.31 -3.47
CA MET A 25 -37.30 1.98 -3.22
C MET A 25 -36.29 0.92 -2.79
N GLN A 26 -35.74 0.21 -3.79
CA GLN A 26 -34.53 -0.57 -3.63
C GLN A 26 -33.36 0.41 -3.45
N TRP A 27 -32.92 0.59 -2.21
CA TRP A 27 -31.68 1.28 -1.91
C TRP A 27 -30.52 0.46 -2.47
N SER A 28 -29.85 1.01 -3.47
CA SER A 28 -28.64 0.46 -4.09
C SER A 28 -27.53 0.36 -3.03
N ARG A 29 -27.04 -0.86 -2.83
CA ARG A 29 -25.88 -1.19 -2.00
C ARG A 29 -24.65 -0.42 -2.48
N ALA A 30 -23.92 0.21 -1.57
CA ALA A 30 -22.53 0.62 -1.82
C ALA A 30 -21.64 -0.53 -1.32
N PRO A 31 -20.84 -1.19 -2.17
CA PRO A 31 -19.83 -2.13 -1.72
C PRO A 31 -18.55 -1.42 -1.25
N ASP A 32 -17.94 -2.08 -0.28
CA ASP A 32 -16.82 -1.60 0.53
C ASP A 32 -15.54 -1.43 -0.30
N ALA A 33 -14.79 -0.35 -0.03
CA ALA A 33 -13.44 -0.21 -0.56
C ALA A 33 -12.49 -1.05 0.32
N PRO A 34 -11.87 -2.11 -0.23
CA PRO A 34 -10.93 -2.93 0.52
C PRO A 34 -9.64 -2.15 0.77
N ASN A 35 -9.06 -2.41 1.94
CA ASN A 35 -7.85 -1.77 2.39
C ASN A 35 -6.99 -2.79 3.13
N GLN A 36 -5.71 -2.79 2.75
CA GLN A 36 -4.52 -3.27 3.47
C GLN A 36 -4.82 -4.26 4.61
N HIS A 37 -4.63 -5.55 4.33
CA HIS A 37 -4.84 -6.73 5.20
C HIS A 37 -6.27 -7.26 5.34
N ALA A 38 -7.25 -6.73 4.60
CA ALA A 38 -8.45 -7.52 4.29
C ALA A 38 -9.05 -7.10 2.95
N ALA A 39 -9.24 -8.07 2.06
CA ALA A 39 -10.10 -7.95 0.90
C ALA A 39 -11.30 -8.87 1.14
N LEU A 40 -12.50 -8.29 1.32
CA LEU A 40 -13.73 -9.06 1.44
C LEU A 40 -14.45 -9.20 0.10
N TYR A 41 -15.19 -10.31 0.05
CA TYR A 41 -16.09 -10.78 -0.99
C TYR A 41 -17.34 -9.89 -1.06
N SER A 42 -17.74 -9.45 -2.26
CA SER A 42 -19.11 -8.98 -2.51
C SER A 42 -19.96 -10.15 -3.03
N THR A 43 -21.16 -10.29 -2.46
CA THR A 43 -22.20 -11.29 -2.74
C THR A 43 -22.33 -11.76 -4.19
N LEU A 44 -22.09 -13.04 -4.45
CA LEU A 44 -22.65 -13.79 -5.59
C LEU A 44 -23.29 -15.08 -5.06
N GLU A 45 -24.50 -15.38 -5.51
CA GLU A 45 -25.23 -16.60 -5.18
C GLU A 45 -24.40 -17.86 -5.52
N PRO A 46 -24.50 -18.95 -4.75
CA PRO A 46 -23.81 -20.18 -5.07
C PRO A 46 -24.28 -20.71 -6.42
N ILE A 47 -23.35 -20.88 -7.36
CA ILE A 47 -23.57 -21.63 -8.60
C ILE A 47 -23.80 -23.09 -8.20
N THR A 48 -25.04 -23.43 -7.91
CA THR A 48 -25.50 -24.81 -7.72
C THR A 48 -25.67 -25.46 -9.08
N SER A 49 -24.57 -25.79 -9.75
CA SER A 49 -24.41 -26.87 -10.74
C SER A 49 -23.22 -26.59 -11.64
N VAL A 50 -22.02 -26.98 -11.19
CA VAL A 50 -21.01 -27.43 -12.14
C VAL A 50 -21.17 -28.94 -12.22
N GLU A 51 -21.80 -29.41 -13.31
CA GLU A 51 -21.70 -30.81 -13.70
C GLU A 51 -20.21 -31.20 -13.69
N ALA A 52 -19.88 -32.24 -12.94
CA ALA A 52 -18.56 -32.83 -12.95
C ALA A 52 -18.10 -33.04 -14.40
N PRO A 53 -16.90 -32.57 -14.81
CA PRO A 53 -16.44 -32.84 -16.15
C PRO A 53 -16.35 -34.36 -16.35
N ARG A 54 -17.08 -34.84 -17.37
CA ARG A 54 -17.01 -36.20 -17.87
C ARG A 54 -15.56 -36.58 -18.09
N ALA A 55 -15.18 -37.76 -17.59
CA ALA A 55 -13.93 -38.42 -17.90
C ALA A 55 -13.70 -38.40 -19.42
N TYR A 56 -12.64 -37.72 -19.85
CA TYR A 56 -12.09 -37.83 -21.19
C TYR A 56 -11.19 -39.06 -21.19
N GLU A 57 -11.78 -40.23 -21.42
CA GLU A 57 -11.03 -41.37 -21.96
C GLU A 57 -10.64 -41.03 -23.41
N ASP A 58 -9.43 -41.44 -23.80
CA ASP A 58 -8.76 -41.28 -25.11
C ASP A 58 -7.95 -39.99 -25.34
N ALA A 59 -6.72 -40.00 -24.83
CA ALA A 59 -5.59 -39.24 -25.40
C ALA A 59 -4.57 -40.23 -26.00
N PRO A 60 -4.08 -40.03 -27.24
CA PRO A 60 -3.07 -40.91 -27.84
C PRO A 60 -1.68 -40.64 -27.25
N GLU A 61 -0.92 -41.72 -27.04
CA GLU A 61 0.48 -41.72 -26.58
C GLU A 61 1.35 -40.73 -27.38
N VAL A 62 1.89 -39.72 -26.68
CA VAL A 62 2.99 -38.90 -27.21
C VAL A 62 4.29 -39.47 -26.66
N HIS A 63 5.09 -40.03 -27.56
CA HIS A 63 6.45 -40.50 -27.32
C HIS A 63 7.33 -39.42 -26.67
N ASN A 64 7.89 -39.75 -25.52
CA ASN A 64 9.01 -39.05 -24.88
C ASN A 64 10.27 -39.17 -25.76
N PRO A 65 10.92 -38.06 -26.20
CA PRO A 65 12.31 -38.12 -26.60
C PRO A 65 13.22 -37.95 -25.37
N ALA A 66 14.17 -38.89 -25.27
CA ALA A 66 15.20 -39.01 -24.23
C ALA A 66 16.09 -37.74 -24.09
N PRO A 67 16.73 -37.54 -22.91
CA PRO A 67 17.58 -36.39 -22.64
C PRO A 67 18.84 -36.38 -23.50
N LEU A 68 19.13 -35.25 -24.14
CA LEU A 68 20.36 -35.02 -24.89
C LEU A 68 21.56 -34.90 -23.94
N PRO A 69 22.74 -35.45 -24.31
CA PRO A 69 23.91 -35.46 -23.45
C PRO A 69 24.64 -34.10 -23.44
N TYR A 70 25.02 -33.67 -22.24
CA TYR A 70 25.99 -32.60 -22.01
C TYR A 70 27.33 -32.94 -22.66
N SER A 71 27.87 -32.05 -23.49
CA SER A 71 29.28 -32.08 -23.87
C SER A 71 29.85 -30.67 -24.08
N ASN A 72 30.88 -30.41 -23.27
CA ASN A 72 32.09 -29.62 -23.51
C ASN A 72 31.93 -28.13 -23.86
N LEU A 73 31.92 -27.29 -22.82
CA LEU A 73 32.45 -25.92 -22.89
C LEU A 73 33.82 -25.89 -22.23
N GLU A 74 34.86 -25.63 -23.03
CA GLU A 74 36.22 -25.34 -22.57
C GLU A 74 36.28 -23.99 -21.83
N PRO A 75 37.21 -23.82 -20.88
CA PRO A 75 37.32 -22.62 -20.07
C PRO A 75 38.03 -21.49 -20.84
N VAL A 76 37.33 -20.36 -21.03
CA VAL A 76 37.97 -19.10 -21.44
C VAL A 76 38.58 -18.46 -20.19
N ALA A 77 39.90 -18.40 -20.14
CA ALA A 77 40.67 -17.71 -19.11
C ALA A 77 40.56 -16.17 -19.23
N PRO A 78 40.64 -15.42 -18.13
CA PRO A 78 40.70 -13.96 -18.18
C PRO A 78 42.11 -13.49 -18.58
N GLU A 79 42.18 -12.72 -19.65
CA GLU A 79 43.40 -12.04 -20.10
C GLU A 79 43.66 -10.82 -19.20
N TYR A 80 44.79 -10.85 -18.50
CA TYR A 80 45.33 -9.74 -17.73
C TYR A 80 45.92 -8.69 -18.67
N ASP A 81 45.35 -7.49 -18.71
CA ASP A 81 45.98 -6.35 -19.38
C ASP A 81 46.60 -5.39 -18.35
N THR A 82 47.91 -5.20 -18.47
CA THR A 82 48.75 -4.38 -17.60
C THR A 82 48.71 -2.89 -17.99
N PRO A 83 48.68 -1.93 -17.05
CA PRO A 83 48.70 -0.51 -17.39
C PRO A 83 50.14 0.01 -17.49
N ASN A 84 50.48 0.66 -18.61
CA ASN A 84 51.64 1.54 -18.69
C ASN A 84 51.49 2.56 -19.83
N LYS A 85 51.17 3.83 -19.50
CA LYS A 85 52.10 4.96 -19.65
C LYS A 85 51.43 6.31 -19.36
N GLN A 86 52.11 7.03 -18.46
CA GLN A 86 52.05 8.45 -18.14
C GLN A 86 52.04 9.35 -19.39
N PHE A 87 51.32 10.48 -19.33
CA PHE A 87 51.82 11.79 -19.77
C PHE A 87 51.08 12.91 -19.03
N ALA A 88 51.83 13.72 -18.28
CA ALA A 88 51.42 15.01 -17.71
C ALA A 88 51.99 16.14 -18.58
N PRO A 89 51.30 17.29 -18.77
CA PRO A 89 51.90 18.46 -19.36
C PRO A 89 52.53 19.39 -18.31
N GLN A 90 53.77 19.77 -18.59
CA GLN A 90 54.67 20.61 -17.80
C GLN A 90 54.44 22.11 -18.03
N LEU A 91 54.76 22.88 -16.99
CA LEU A 91 54.88 24.35 -16.95
C LEU A 91 56.02 24.85 -17.85
N PRO A 92 55.98 26.10 -18.38
CA PRO A 92 57.12 26.69 -19.07
C PRO A 92 58.09 27.38 -18.12
N VAL A 93 59.38 27.19 -18.42
CA VAL A 93 60.58 27.68 -17.73
C VAL A 93 60.95 29.10 -18.17
N GLU A 94 61.43 29.87 -17.20
CA GLU A 94 62.01 31.22 -17.25
C GLU A 94 63.44 31.21 -17.83
N ILE A 95 63.77 32.12 -18.74
CA ILE A 95 65.14 32.35 -19.24
C ILE A 95 65.43 33.87 -19.27
N GLU A 96 66.48 34.27 -18.55
CA GLU A 96 67.10 35.60 -18.52
C GLU A 96 67.81 35.99 -19.84
N PRO A 97 68.08 37.28 -20.10
CA PRO A 97 68.47 37.80 -21.42
C PRO A 97 70.00 37.96 -21.60
N PRO A 98 70.49 38.08 -22.86
CA PRO A 98 71.82 38.61 -23.11
C PRO A 98 71.81 40.10 -23.52
N ASP A 99 73.00 40.68 -23.33
CA ASP A 99 73.38 42.09 -23.32
C ASP A 99 73.45 42.80 -24.71
N ARG A 100 73.27 44.12 -24.64
CA ARG A 100 73.61 45.26 -25.53
C ARG A 100 74.05 45.04 -26.98
N SER A 101 73.44 45.86 -27.86
CA SER A 101 74.22 46.81 -28.68
C SER A 101 73.41 48.07 -29.06
N ARG A 102 74.15 49.19 -29.17
CA ARG A 102 73.69 50.57 -29.42
C ARG A 102 73.33 50.80 -30.89
N GLY A 103 72.30 51.62 -31.12
CA GLY A 103 72.02 52.30 -32.39
C GLY A 103 71.15 53.55 -32.18
N THR A 104 71.57 54.66 -32.75
CA THR A 104 71.18 56.05 -32.43
C THR A 104 69.95 56.59 -33.16
N ALA A 105 69.27 57.53 -32.49
CA ALA A 105 68.56 58.72 -32.99
C ALA A 105 67.31 58.57 -33.90
N GLY A 106 66.22 59.25 -33.51
CA GLY A 106 65.07 59.52 -34.38
C GLY A 106 63.80 59.91 -33.61
N THR A 107 63.66 61.20 -33.32
CA THR A 107 62.47 61.85 -32.73
C THR A 107 61.19 61.62 -33.55
N GLY A 108 60.02 61.39 -32.92
CA GLY A 108 58.76 61.41 -33.69
C GLY A 108 57.45 60.90 -33.05
N ARG A 109 56.97 61.57 -31.99
CA ARG A 109 55.55 61.99 -31.83
C ARG A 109 54.41 61.03 -32.27
N ILE A 110 54.24 59.84 -31.69
CA ILE A 110 52.93 59.11 -31.70
C ILE A 110 52.72 58.34 -30.39
N ARG A 111 52.40 59.04 -29.30
CA ARG A 111 51.94 58.40 -28.05
C ARG A 111 50.69 59.12 -27.57
N LYS A 112 49.52 58.59 -27.94
CA LYS A 112 48.23 58.78 -27.22
C LYS A 112 47.12 57.90 -27.80
N LYS A 113 47.11 57.59 -29.11
CA LYS A 113 46.04 56.76 -29.71
C LYS A 113 46.08 55.27 -29.32
N TRP A 114 47.26 54.67 -29.15
CA TRP A 114 47.39 53.25 -28.82
C TRP A 114 47.09 52.90 -27.35
N LEU A 115 47.20 53.87 -26.44
CA LEU A 115 46.88 53.66 -25.02
C LEU A 115 45.36 53.55 -24.81
N TRP A 116 44.56 54.33 -25.55
CA TRP A 116 43.10 54.27 -25.49
C TRP A 116 42.53 53.00 -26.14
N ILE A 117 43.18 52.47 -27.18
CA ILE A 117 42.76 51.19 -27.79
C ILE A 117 43.00 50.03 -26.80
N GLY A 118 44.14 50.02 -26.09
CA GLY A 118 44.41 49.01 -25.06
C GLY A 118 43.40 49.05 -23.91
N VAL A 119 43.06 50.24 -23.41
CA VAL A 119 42.06 50.41 -22.35
C VAL A 119 40.66 50.00 -22.82
N ALA A 120 40.29 50.31 -24.06
CA ALA A 120 39.00 49.91 -24.62
C ALA A 120 38.87 48.39 -24.79
N ILE A 121 39.94 47.69 -25.18
CA ILE A 121 39.95 46.23 -25.30
C ILE A 121 39.81 45.58 -23.93
N VAL A 122 40.55 46.06 -22.92
CA VAL A 122 40.43 45.52 -21.55
C VAL A 122 39.04 45.77 -20.98
N ALA A 123 38.46 46.96 -21.18
CA ALA A 123 37.09 47.26 -20.77
C ALA A 123 36.07 46.36 -21.48
N ALA A 124 36.23 46.10 -22.77
CA ALA A 124 35.36 45.20 -23.53
C ALA A 124 35.47 43.75 -23.03
N VAL A 125 36.69 43.26 -22.73
CA VAL A 125 36.89 41.91 -22.17
C VAL A 125 36.27 41.78 -20.79
N VAL A 126 36.37 42.79 -19.93
CA VAL A 126 35.73 42.79 -18.60
C VAL A 126 34.20 42.83 -18.72
N ILE A 127 33.65 43.63 -19.64
CA ILE A 127 32.21 43.68 -19.89
C ILE A 127 31.73 42.33 -20.44
N ILE A 128 32.45 41.71 -21.38
CA ILE A 128 32.12 40.38 -21.89
C ILE A 128 32.21 39.34 -20.77
N ALA A 129 33.22 39.38 -19.90
CA ALA A 129 33.33 38.47 -18.77
C ALA A 129 32.19 38.64 -17.75
N VAL A 130 31.75 39.89 -17.50
CA VAL A 130 30.60 40.17 -16.63
C VAL A 130 29.29 39.75 -17.30
N VAL A 131 29.12 40.00 -18.60
CA VAL A 131 27.91 39.58 -19.34
C VAL A 131 27.85 38.06 -19.47
N VAL A 132 28.97 37.38 -19.76
CA VAL A 132 29.06 35.91 -19.74
C VAL A 132 28.87 35.40 -18.32
N GLY A 133 29.43 36.05 -17.30
CA GLY A 133 29.18 35.71 -15.90
C GLY A 133 27.73 35.90 -15.48
N CYS A 134 27.03 36.91 -16.00
CA CYS A 134 25.60 37.14 -15.77
C CYS A 134 24.73 36.19 -16.58
N VAL A 135 25.09 35.84 -17.82
CA VAL A 135 24.35 34.90 -18.67
C VAL A 135 24.55 33.45 -18.23
N VAL A 136 25.78 33.07 -17.85
CA VAL A 136 26.09 31.77 -17.24
C VAL A 136 25.58 31.70 -15.80
N GLY A 137 25.62 32.82 -15.07
CA GLY A 137 25.00 32.95 -13.73
C GLY A 137 23.47 33.05 -13.76
N LEU A 138 22.85 33.33 -14.91
CA LEU A 138 21.40 33.22 -15.15
C LEU A 138 21.00 31.82 -15.64
N VAL A 139 21.97 30.98 -15.99
CA VAL A 139 21.84 29.53 -15.83
C VAL A 139 22.25 29.20 -14.39
N VAL A 140 21.54 29.79 -13.42
CA VAL A 140 21.20 28.99 -12.24
C VAL A 140 20.48 27.80 -12.84
N LYS A 141 21.20 26.68 -12.99
CA LYS A 141 20.58 25.38 -12.84
C LYS A 141 19.74 25.55 -11.59
N HIS A 142 18.44 25.77 -11.76
CA HIS A 142 17.48 25.12 -10.92
C HIS A 142 17.80 23.65 -11.14
N GLY A 143 18.85 23.17 -10.47
CA GLY A 143 18.81 21.82 -9.98
C GLY A 143 17.52 21.84 -9.21
N SER A 144 16.46 21.31 -9.83
CA SER A 144 15.50 20.54 -9.08
C SER A 144 16.37 19.79 -8.09
N LYS A 145 16.33 20.22 -6.82
CA LYS A 145 16.71 19.30 -5.77
C LYS A 145 15.78 18.15 -6.06
N LYS A 146 16.30 17.08 -6.67
CA LYS A 146 15.60 15.81 -6.65
C LYS A 146 15.42 15.59 -5.16
N HIS A 147 14.23 15.87 -4.67
CA HIS A 147 13.85 15.55 -3.31
C HIS A 147 13.90 14.03 -3.30
N ALA A 148 15.03 13.50 -2.83
CA ALA A 148 15.21 12.07 -2.69
C ALA A 148 14.10 11.58 -1.77
N SER A 149 13.50 10.44 -2.11
CA SER A 149 12.45 9.87 -1.28
C SER A 149 12.92 9.72 0.17
N SER A 150 12.04 10.02 1.14
CA SER A 150 12.21 9.71 2.56
C SER A 150 12.43 8.22 2.81
N CYS A 151 12.02 7.38 1.86
CA CYS A 151 12.19 5.94 1.90
C CYS A 151 13.59 5.46 1.47
N ARG A 152 14.46 6.37 0.99
CA ARG A 152 15.77 5.98 0.49
C ARG A 152 16.59 5.33 1.60
N ASP A 153 17.28 4.26 1.23
CA ASP A 153 18.10 3.43 2.13
C ASP A 153 17.33 2.67 3.23
N THR A 154 15.99 2.77 3.24
CA THR A 154 15.08 1.98 4.07
C THR A 154 14.00 1.33 3.19
N VAL A 155 13.02 0.66 3.81
CA VAL A 155 11.78 0.23 3.17
C VAL A 155 10.61 0.87 3.94
N CYS A 156 9.97 1.85 3.33
CA CYS A 156 8.84 2.54 3.94
C CYS A 156 7.65 1.58 4.15
N PRO A 157 7.00 1.58 5.32
CA PRO A 157 5.74 0.88 5.53
C PRO A 157 4.59 1.63 4.83
N GLN A 158 3.40 1.03 4.85
CA GLN A 158 2.20 1.75 4.44
C GLN A 158 1.90 2.87 5.44
N ILE A 159 1.61 4.07 4.92
CA ILE A 159 1.28 5.25 5.74
C ILE A 159 -0.03 5.94 5.35
N LEU A 160 -0.65 5.49 4.25
CA LEU A 160 -1.96 5.92 3.79
C LEU A 160 -2.98 4.82 4.09
N ALA A 161 -4.21 5.20 4.40
CA ALA A 161 -5.33 4.28 4.48
C ALA A 161 -6.50 4.81 3.66
N ALA A 162 -7.27 3.93 3.02
CA ALA A 162 -8.57 4.25 2.45
C ALA A 162 -9.72 3.47 3.10
N ALA A 163 -10.94 3.94 2.97
CA ALA A 163 -12.12 3.13 3.31
C ALA A 163 -13.32 3.76 2.61
N ALA A 164 -14.27 2.95 2.16
CA ALA A 164 -15.50 3.48 1.59
C ALA A 164 -16.60 3.37 2.62
N GLN A 165 -17.41 4.43 2.69
CA GLN A 165 -18.58 4.51 3.53
C GLN A 165 -19.60 5.42 2.87
N ASP A 166 -20.88 5.02 2.89
CA ASP A 166 -22.01 5.83 2.40
C ASP A 166 -21.77 6.42 0.99
N SER A 167 -21.30 5.57 0.06
CA SER A 167 -20.96 5.96 -1.32
C SER A 167 -19.77 6.93 -1.47
N SER A 168 -19.06 7.22 -0.38
CA SER A 168 -17.88 8.06 -0.37
C SER A 168 -16.65 7.21 -0.08
N LEU A 169 -15.61 7.38 -0.88
CA LEU A 169 -14.27 6.92 -0.59
C LEU A 169 -13.55 7.95 0.27
N PHE A 170 -13.00 7.52 1.40
CA PHE A 170 -12.16 8.29 2.28
C PHE A 170 -10.71 7.88 2.08
N VAL A 171 -9.79 8.84 2.03
CA VAL A 171 -8.34 8.61 2.11
C VAL A 171 -7.81 9.37 3.32
N PHE A 172 -7.15 8.65 4.21
CA PHE A 172 -6.58 9.10 5.46
C PHE A 172 -5.07 9.18 5.37
N ALA A 173 -4.52 10.24 5.96
CA ALA A 173 -3.09 10.47 6.07
C ALA A 173 -2.78 11.27 7.34
N ARG A 174 -1.52 11.31 7.74
CA ARG A 174 -1.05 12.25 8.77
C ARG A 174 -0.56 13.55 8.16
N ASP A 175 -0.85 14.66 8.80
CA ASP A 175 -0.23 15.95 8.48
C ASP A 175 1.14 16.13 9.15
N GLN A 176 1.82 17.22 8.82
CA GLN A 176 3.11 17.62 9.42
C GLN A 176 3.07 17.84 10.94
N SER A 177 1.88 17.96 11.54
CA SER A 177 1.67 18.07 12.99
C SER A 177 1.25 16.73 13.62
N ASN A 178 1.40 15.62 12.89
CA ASN A 178 1.03 14.28 13.32
C ASN A 178 -0.46 14.14 13.69
N ARG A 179 -1.34 14.91 13.07
CA ARG A 179 -2.80 14.76 13.18
C ARG A 179 -3.31 13.91 12.04
N ILE A 180 -4.30 13.04 12.28
CA ILE A 180 -4.98 12.32 11.19
C ILE A 180 -5.89 13.31 10.45
N GLN A 181 -5.78 13.34 9.13
CA GLN A 181 -6.66 14.06 8.24
C GLN A 181 -7.24 13.11 7.20
N TYR A 182 -8.35 13.52 6.58
CA TYR A 182 -8.92 12.79 5.47
C TYR A 182 -9.39 13.70 4.33
N ARG A 183 -9.45 13.11 3.15
CA ARG A 183 -10.17 13.63 1.98
C ARG A 183 -11.25 12.61 1.61
N ALA A 184 -12.45 13.09 1.28
CA ALA A 184 -13.55 12.23 0.86
C ALA A 184 -13.89 12.50 -0.61
N GLY A 185 -14.40 11.51 -1.33
CA GLY A 185 -14.72 11.65 -2.73
C GLY A 185 -15.42 10.45 -3.35
N THR A 186 -15.68 10.56 -4.65
CA THR A 186 -16.18 9.46 -5.51
C THR A 186 -15.04 8.83 -6.32
N GLY A 187 -13.80 9.12 -5.92
CA GLY A 187 -12.54 8.91 -6.63
C GLY A 187 -12.38 9.67 -7.95
N SER A 188 -13.44 9.96 -8.69
CA SER A 188 -13.41 10.92 -9.82
C SER A 188 -13.53 12.38 -9.38
N SER A 189 -14.04 12.62 -8.17
CA SER A 189 -14.20 13.94 -7.56
C SER A 189 -13.89 13.85 -6.07
N TRP A 190 -13.33 14.90 -5.51
CA TRP A 190 -12.87 14.94 -4.11
C TRP A 190 -13.28 16.24 -3.43
N THR A 191 -13.36 16.23 -2.11
CA THR A 191 -13.47 17.44 -1.30
C THR A 191 -12.33 18.40 -1.60
N THR A 192 -12.57 19.70 -1.61
CA THR A 192 -11.53 20.68 -1.98
C THR A 192 -10.40 20.76 -0.96
N GLU A 193 -10.73 20.60 0.32
CA GLU A 193 -9.79 20.70 1.43
C GLU A 193 -9.64 19.34 2.15
N TRP A 194 -8.52 19.21 2.85
CA TRP A 194 -8.31 18.14 3.83
C TRP A 194 -9.03 18.49 5.14
N THR A 195 -9.72 17.51 5.71
CA THR A 195 -10.44 17.66 6.98
C THR A 195 -9.63 16.97 8.08
N SER A 196 -9.22 17.70 9.10
CA SER A 196 -8.58 17.11 10.28
C SER A 196 -9.60 16.41 11.18
N LEU A 197 -9.29 15.18 11.59
CA LEU A 197 -10.01 14.51 12.66
C LEU A 197 -9.70 15.19 14.02
N PRO A 198 -10.63 15.14 15.00
CA PRO A 198 -10.38 15.66 16.34
C PRO A 198 -9.20 14.94 17.00
N GLY A 199 -8.58 15.52 18.04
CA GLY A 199 -7.50 14.86 18.81
C GLY A 199 -6.17 14.61 18.07
N GLY A 200 -5.11 14.30 18.81
CA GLY A 200 -3.73 14.15 18.32
C GLY A 200 -2.77 15.17 18.95
N PRO A 201 -1.44 15.08 18.73
CA PRO A 201 -0.75 14.27 17.73
C PRO A 201 -0.77 12.75 17.98
N PHE A 202 -0.47 11.97 16.95
CA PHE A 202 -0.44 10.50 16.96
C PHE A 202 0.92 9.97 16.51
N SER A 203 1.32 8.80 17.02
CA SER A 203 2.66 8.24 16.78
C SER A 203 2.75 7.31 15.57
N SER A 204 1.64 6.70 15.14
CA SER A 204 1.59 5.86 13.93
C SER A 204 0.77 6.48 12.81
N GLN A 205 0.94 5.93 11.60
CA GLN A 205 0.00 6.08 10.49
C GLN A 205 -1.41 5.60 10.86
N PRO A 206 -2.46 6.08 10.15
CA PRO A 206 -3.81 5.56 10.31
C PRO A 206 -3.99 4.21 9.59
N THR A 207 -4.84 3.36 10.16
CA THR A 207 -5.51 2.25 9.45
C THR A 207 -7.01 2.50 9.50
N ALA A 208 -7.75 2.23 8.43
CA ALA A 208 -9.19 2.46 8.41
C ALA A 208 -9.93 1.31 7.73
N MET A 209 -11.14 1.01 8.21
CA MET A 209 -12.00 -0.05 7.66
C MET A 209 -13.47 0.24 7.92
N SER A 210 -14.29 0.08 6.90
CA SER A 210 -15.74 -0.09 7.07
C SER A 210 -16.04 -1.54 7.41
N TRP A 211 -16.94 -1.75 8.36
CA TRP A 211 -17.24 -3.09 8.87
C TRP A 211 -18.72 -3.30 9.18
N ALA A 212 -19.53 -2.26 9.00
CA ALA A 212 -20.96 -2.30 9.15
C ALA A 212 -21.60 -1.18 8.30
N PRO A 213 -22.89 -1.30 7.95
CA PRO A 213 -23.61 -0.20 7.29
C PRO A 213 -23.54 1.08 8.12
N SER A 214 -23.31 2.20 7.44
CA SER A 214 -23.08 3.50 8.07
C SER A 214 -21.91 3.56 9.05
N TRP A 215 -21.05 2.54 9.15
CA TRP A 215 -20.04 2.43 10.19
C TRP A 215 -18.65 2.12 9.69
N MET A 216 -17.73 3.01 10.05
CA MET A 216 -16.32 2.91 9.73
C MET A 216 -15.49 3.33 10.95
N ASN A 217 -14.33 2.71 11.12
CA ASN A 217 -13.40 3.11 12.16
C ASN A 217 -12.02 3.42 11.59
N VAL A 218 -11.37 4.39 12.22
CA VAL A 218 -9.95 4.72 12.00
C VAL A 218 -9.19 4.38 13.26
N PHE A 219 -8.04 3.72 13.09
CA PHE A 219 -7.16 3.28 14.16
C PHE A 219 -5.79 3.94 14.02
N THR A 220 -5.15 4.23 15.14
CA THR A 220 -3.80 4.81 15.21
C THR A 220 -3.21 4.56 16.60
N LEU A 221 -1.93 4.84 16.80
CA LEU A 221 -1.30 4.83 18.12
C LEU A 221 -1.24 6.23 18.74
N GLY A 222 -1.50 6.30 20.05
CA GLY A 222 -1.33 7.51 20.85
C GLY A 222 0.13 8.03 20.85
N SER A 223 0.32 9.33 21.02
CA SER A 223 1.66 9.93 21.07
C SER A 223 2.44 9.57 22.34
N GLY A 224 3.77 9.70 22.29
CA GLY A 224 4.63 9.55 23.46
C GLY A 224 4.93 8.09 23.78
N SER A 225 5.13 7.79 25.06
CA SER A 225 5.53 6.45 25.54
C SER A 225 4.37 5.50 25.78
N SER A 226 3.12 5.94 25.72
CA SER A 226 1.99 5.02 25.89
C SER A 226 1.74 4.19 24.65
N ARG A 227 1.91 4.76 23.44
CA ARG A 227 1.63 4.14 22.13
C ARG A 227 0.41 3.21 22.15
N ASN A 228 -0.62 3.61 22.89
CA ASN A 228 -1.82 2.80 23.03
C ASN A 228 -2.57 2.78 21.69
N VAL A 229 -3.18 1.67 21.33
CA VAL A 229 -4.12 1.59 20.22
C VAL A 229 -5.32 2.49 20.50
N LEU A 230 -5.59 3.43 19.60
CA LEU A 230 -6.71 4.35 19.65
C LEU A 230 -7.62 4.13 18.45
N THR A 231 -8.92 4.30 18.62
CA THR A 231 -9.92 4.23 17.54
C THR A 231 -10.87 5.42 17.54
N LEU A 232 -11.28 5.86 16.35
CA LEU A 232 -12.32 6.87 16.14
C LEU A 232 -13.38 6.32 15.19
N GLY A 233 -14.63 6.30 15.66
CA GLY A 233 -15.78 5.86 14.87
C GLY A 233 -16.35 6.97 13.99
N TYR A 234 -16.85 6.57 12.83
CA TYR A 234 -17.71 7.32 11.94
C TYR A 234 -19.05 6.60 11.86
N GLN A 235 -20.12 7.33 12.11
CA GLN A 235 -21.49 6.82 12.10
C GLN A 235 -22.44 7.81 11.43
N ASP A 236 -23.28 7.31 10.53
CA ASP A 236 -24.42 8.05 9.99
C ASP A 236 -24.07 9.44 9.42
N GLY A 237 -22.94 9.53 8.71
CA GLY A 237 -22.48 10.80 8.13
C GLY A 237 -21.52 11.61 9.01
N GLU A 238 -21.31 11.22 10.28
CA GLU A 238 -20.61 12.04 11.26
C GLU A 238 -19.47 11.29 11.97
N TRP A 239 -18.39 12.01 12.26
CA TRP A 239 -17.31 11.49 13.11
C TRP A 239 -17.63 11.67 14.59
N ASN A 240 -17.26 10.69 15.40
CA ASN A 240 -17.22 10.85 16.84
C ASN A 240 -16.26 11.99 17.23
N SER A 241 -16.54 12.64 18.37
CA SER A 241 -15.74 13.78 18.85
C SER A 241 -14.50 13.39 19.66
N THR A 242 -14.41 12.13 20.11
CA THR A 242 -13.35 11.63 20.99
C THR A 242 -12.84 10.28 20.55
N TRP A 243 -11.52 10.14 20.51
CA TRP A 243 -10.85 8.86 20.34
C TRP A 243 -11.04 7.99 21.58
N VAL A 244 -11.24 6.69 21.36
CA VAL A 244 -11.32 5.70 22.42
C VAL A 244 -9.96 5.02 22.56
N ASP A 245 -9.48 4.91 23.79
CA ASP A 245 -8.24 4.20 24.13
C ASP A 245 -8.54 2.72 24.38
N MET A 246 -7.92 1.85 23.58
CA MET A 246 -8.09 0.40 23.61
C MET A 246 -7.10 -0.29 24.57
N LEU A 247 -6.26 0.50 25.26
CA LEU A 247 -5.36 0.11 26.35
C LEU A 247 -4.17 -0.79 25.98
N GLU A 248 -3.97 -1.11 24.70
CA GLU A 248 -2.86 -1.95 24.24
C GLU A 248 -1.66 -1.14 23.78
N HIS A 249 -0.50 -1.40 24.37
CA HIS A 249 0.75 -0.71 24.05
C HIS A 249 1.42 -1.38 22.84
N SER A 250 1.23 -0.80 21.65
CA SER A 250 1.66 -1.45 20.41
C SER A 250 3.05 -1.00 19.92
N ALA A 251 3.79 -1.96 19.37
CA ALA A 251 5.01 -1.78 18.57
C ALA A 251 4.75 -1.76 17.06
N SER A 252 3.53 -2.01 16.59
CA SER A 252 3.19 -1.98 15.16
C SER A 252 1.99 -1.07 14.87
N SER A 253 1.77 -0.74 13.59
CA SER A 253 0.44 -0.28 13.16
C SER A 253 -0.60 -1.39 13.39
N VAL A 254 -1.87 -0.98 13.36
CA VAL A 254 -3.00 -1.90 13.52
C VAL A 254 -3.30 -2.56 12.18
N SER A 255 -3.38 -3.89 12.19
CA SER A 255 -3.87 -4.67 11.06
C SER A 255 -5.31 -5.10 11.33
N LEU A 256 -6.16 -5.01 10.30
CA LEU A 256 -7.61 -5.15 10.45
C LEU A 256 -8.13 -6.22 9.50
N CYS A 257 -9.21 -6.89 9.89
CA CYS A 257 -10.08 -7.57 8.96
C CYS A 257 -11.53 -7.59 9.44
N VAL A 258 -12.44 -7.94 8.54
CA VAL A 258 -13.86 -8.12 8.87
C VAL A 258 -14.29 -9.52 8.45
N LEU A 259 -15.03 -10.19 9.32
CA LEU A 259 -15.76 -11.41 9.00
C LEU A 259 -17.22 -11.07 8.71
N ASP A 260 -17.74 -11.56 7.59
CA ASP A 260 -19.16 -11.46 7.27
C ASP A 260 -19.96 -12.39 8.20
N ASN A 261 -20.80 -11.80 9.05
CA ASN A 261 -21.63 -12.54 10.01
C ASN A 261 -22.82 -13.26 9.37
N THR A 262 -23.16 -12.98 8.11
CA THR A 262 -24.25 -13.67 7.41
C THR A 262 -23.92 -15.13 7.08
N LEU A 263 -22.64 -15.50 7.08
CA LEU A 263 -22.16 -16.85 6.73
C LEU A 263 -22.17 -17.82 7.92
N ASN A 264 -22.15 -17.31 9.16
CA ASN A 264 -21.99 -18.12 10.38
C ASN A 264 -23.30 -18.35 11.16
N ASP A 265 -24.37 -17.60 10.89
CA ASP A 265 -25.68 -17.80 11.55
C ASP A 265 -26.85 -17.43 10.61
N PRO A 266 -27.32 -18.35 9.77
CA PRO A 266 -28.44 -18.11 8.86
C PRO A 266 -29.78 -17.89 9.61
N SER A 267 -29.87 -18.20 10.91
CA SER A 267 -31.10 -17.99 11.69
C SER A 267 -31.34 -16.52 12.05
N ASN A 268 -30.30 -15.68 11.96
CA ASN A 268 -30.37 -14.23 12.16
C ASN A 268 -30.38 -13.41 10.87
N ALA A 269 -30.32 -14.06 9.69
CA ALA A 269 -30.38 -13.40 8.38
C ALA A 269 -31.70 -12.61 8.16
N SER A 270 -32.77 -12.95 8.89
CA SER A 270 -34.06 -12.25 8.82
C SER A 270 -34.12 -10.91 9.56
N ALA A 271 -33.06 -10.51 10.29
CA ALA A 271 -33.05 -9.26 11.07
C ALA A 271 -32.71 -8.00 10.26
N GLY A 272 -32.26 -8.13 9.01
CA GLY A 272 -31.84 -7.01 8.19
C GLY A 272 -30.47 -6.47 8.63
N VAL A 273 -29.47 -6.73 7.80
CA VAL A 273 -28.09 -6.20 7.85
C VAL A 273 -27.42 -6.25 9.23
N MET A 274 -26.84 -7.40 9.55
CA MET A 274 -25.98 -7.53 10.73
C MET A 274 -24.62 -6.89 10.42
N PRO A 275 -24.03 -6.15 11.37
CA PRO A 275 -22.64 -5.68 11.22
C PRO A 275 -21.69 -6.88 11.13
N GLY A 276 -20.59 -6.72 10.39
CA GLY A 276 -19.50 -7.69 10.38
C GLY A 276 -18.85 -7.84 11.76
N GLN A 277 -18.03 -8.87 11.92
CA GLN A 277 -17.14 -8.97 13.08
C GLN A 277 -15.81 -8.32 12.71
N LEU A 278 -15.51 -7.18 13.33
CA LEU A 278 -14.24 -6.49 13.17
C LEU A 278 -13.19 -7.15 14.05
N GLU A 279 -12.08 -7.53 13.44
CA GLU A 279 -10.90 -8.10 14.09
C GLU A 279 -9.75 -7.11 13.95
N GLN A 280 -8.99 -6.92 15.03
CA GLN A 280 -7.81 -6.07 15.03
C GLN A 280 -6.61 -6.75 15.67
N TRP A 281 -5.44 -6.47 15.12
CA TRP A 281 -4.22 -7.20 15.40
C TRP A 281 -3.03 -6.25 15.50
N VAL A 282 -2.19 -6.45 16.52
CA VAL A 282 -0.96 -5.68 16.72
C VAL A 282 0.16 -6.55 17.28
N VAL A 283 1.38 -6.04 17.24
CA VAL A 283 2.51 -6.56 18.01
C VAL A 283 2.60 -5.78 19.33
N ASP A 284 2.47 -6.44 20.47
CA ASP A 284 2.68 -5.81 21.78
C ASP A 284 4.14 -5.31 21.89
N ALA A 285 4.30 -4.06 22.31
CA ALA A 285 5.60 -3.42 22.41
C ALA A 285 6.52 -4.04 23.47
N SER A 286 5.95 -4.69 24.49
CA SER A 286 6.72 -5.23 25.61
C SER A 286 7.19 -6.66 25.34
N SER A 287 6.25 -7.53 25.00
CA SER A 287 6.48 -8.96 24.80
C SER A 287 6.88 -9.31 23.37
N ARG A 288 6.63 -8.41 22.41
CA ARG A 288 6.79 -8.65 20.97
C ARG A 288 5.86 -9.73 20.43
N GLN A 289 4.88 -10.14 21.23
CA GLN A 289 3.88 -11.10 20.82
C GLN A 289 2.80 -10.46 19.98
N VAL A 290 2.23 -11.25 19.07
CA VAL A 290 1.02 -10.84 18.37
C VAL A 290 -0.16 -10.96 19.32
N VAL A 291 -0.94 -9.89 19.43
CA VAL A 291 -2.16 -9.83 20.24
C VAL A 291 -3.34 -9.37 19.37
N HIS A 292 -4.56 -9.83 19.68
CA HIS A 292 -5.77 -9.41 18.97
C HIS A 292 -6.91 -9.02 19.92
N ASP A 293 -7.87 -8.26 19.40
CA ASP A 293 -9.19 -8.06 20.00
C ASP A 293 -10.23 -7.98 18.87
N TRP A 294 -11.51 -8.15 19.20
CA TRP A 294 -12.58 -8.21 18.19
C TRP A 294 -13.92 -7.71 18.71
N TRP A 295 -14.80 -7.32 17.78
CA TRP A 295 -16.17 -6.88 18.06
C TRP A 295 -17.14 -7.50 17.06
N ARG A 296 -18.27 -8.02 17.56
CA ARG A 296 -19.34 -8.61 16.75
C ARG A 296 -20.69 -8.02 17.10
N GLY A 297 -21.48 -7.64 16.10
CA GLY A 297 -22.93 -7.50 16.27
C GLY A 297 -23.41 -6.24 17.01
N ASP A 298 -22.65 -5.74 17.99
CA ASP A 298 -23.06 -4.67 18.88
C ASP A 298 -22.29 -3.37 18.60
N VAL A 299 -22.61 -2.82 17.44
CA VAL A 299 -22.11 -1.55 16.95
C VAL A 299 -22.29 -0.44 18.00
N GLY A 300 -23.42 -0.40 18.71
CA GLY A 300 -23.69 0.60 19.73
C GLY A 300 -22.76 0.56 20.95
N ASN A 301 -22.05 -0.56 21.17
CA ASN A 301 -21.12 -0.76 22.27
C ASN A 301 -19.67 -0.96 21.81
N PHE A 302 -19.34 -0.68 20.55
CA PHE A 302 -17.97 -0.77 20.05
C PHE A 302 -17.00 0.05 20.91
N ALA A 303 -15.91 -0.59 21.34
CA ALA A 303 -14.89 -0.02 22.22
C ALA A 303 -15.42 0.56 23.56
N ALA A 304 -16.66 0.26 23.96
CA ALA A 304 -17.16 0.68 25.26
C ALA A 304 -16.34 0.00 26.38
N PRO A 305 -16.10 0.67 27.53
CA PRO A 305 -15.36 0.07 28.64
C PRO A 305 -16.00 -1.27 29.08
N GLY A 306 -15.27 -2.37 28.90
CA GLY A 306 -15.74 -3.73 29.21
C GLY A 306 -16.53 -4.44 28.10
N ALA A 307 -16.64 -3.85 26.90
CA ALA A 307 -17.28 -4.46 25.73
C ALA A 307 -16.29 -5.11 24.74
N GLY A 308 -14.99 -4.82 24.83
CA GLY A 308 -13.94 -5.60 24.16
C GLY A 308 -13.65 -6.90 24.93
N THR A 309 -13.09 -7.90 24.25
CA THR A 309 -12.77 -9.20 24.88
C THR A 309 -11.50 -9.17 25.74
N ALA A 310 -10.86 -7.99 25.83
CA ALA A 310 -9.48 -7.79 26.24
C ALA A 310 -8.51 -8.40 25.21
N TRP A 311 -7.34 -7.79 25.07
CA TRP A 311 -6.33 -8.24 24.13
C TRP A 311 -5.88 -9.67 24.45
N ASP A 312 -6.12 -10.58 23.51
CA ASP A 312 -5.77 -11.98 23.60
C ASP A 312 -4.38 -12.22 23.02
N ALA A 313 -3.49 -12.78 23.83
CA ALA A 313 -2.12 -13.15 23.48
C ALA A 313 -1.94 -14.67 23.23
N SER A 314 -3.01 -15.46 23.27
CA SER A 314 -2.98 -16.94 23.16
C SER A 314 -2.35 -17.47 21.87
N MET A 315 -2.32 -16.63 20.85
CA MET A 315 -1.86 -16.87 19.49
C MET A 315 -0.33 -16.82 19.39
N GLY A 316 0.34 -16.21 20.38
CA GLY A 316 1.79 -16.18 20.50
C GLY A 316 2.51 -15.69 19.24
N GLY A 317 3.70 -16.24 18.99
CA GLY A 317 4.62 -15.77 17.94
C GLY A 317 5.37 -14.52 18.37
N VAL A 318 6.68 -14.43 18.10
CA VAL A 318 7.49 -13.25 18.44
C VAL A 318 7.88 -12.57 17.14
N ALA A 319 7.39 -11.35 16.93
CA ALA A 319 7.55 -10.62 15.68
C ALA A 319 8.74 -9.64 15.69
N SER A 320 9.27 -9.35 14.50
CA SER A 320 10.37 -8.40 14.23
C SER A 320 10.03 -6.92 14.44
N SER A 321 8.78 -6.60 14.85
CA SER A 321 8.16 -5.25 14.95
C SER A 321 7.20 -5.00 13.79
N SER A 322 7.33 -5.76 12.69
CA SER A 322 6.46 -5.64 11.53
C SER A 322 5.01 -5.79 11.94
N ALA A 323 4.12 -4.99 11.37
CA ALA A 323 2.69 -5.22 11.52
C ALA A 323 2.35 -6.63 11.02
N PRO A 324 1.50 -7.40 11.73
CA PRO A 324 1.10 -8.71 11.24
C PRO A 324 0.27 -8.55 9.97
N ALA A 325 0.39 -9.50 9.04
CA ALA A 325 -0.53 -9.61 7.91
C ALA A 325 -1.59 -10.66 8.22
N LEU A 326 -2.85 -10.40 7.86
CA LEU A 326 -3.93 -11.35 8.09
C LEU A 326 -4.88 -11.44 6.90
N VAL A 327 -5.57 -12.57 6.80
CA VAL A 327 -6.78 -12.71 5.98
C VAL A 327 -7.85 -13.44 6.77
N CYS A 328 -9.08 -12.96 6.67
CA CYS A 328 -10.23 -13.50 7.41
C CYS A 328 -11.14 -14.25 6.48
N ARG A 329 -11.19 -15.57 6.69
CA ARG A 329 -11.95 -16.51 5.89
C ARG A 329 -13.27 -16.77 6.59
N GLY A 330 -14.36 -16.21 6.07
CA GLY A 330 -15.70 -16.50 6.57
C GLY A 330 -16.36 -17.62 5.76
N ASP A 331 -16.07 -18.88 6.03
CA ASP A 331 -16.99 -19.96 5.62
C ASP A 331 -17.27 -20.93 6.77
N SER A 332 -18.36 -21.67 6.63
CA SER A 332 -18.99 -22.43 7.71
C SER A 332 -18.36 -23.79 7.98
N ALA A 333 -17.17 -24.08 7.45
CA ALA A 333 -16.56 -25.39 7.61
C ALA A 333 -15.33 -25.37 8.53
N GLU A 334 -14.18 -24.78 8.19
CA GLU A 334 -12.95 -25.24 8.88
C GLU A 334 -11.88 -24.19 9.18
N THR A 335 -11.91 -22.93 8.71
CA THR A 335 -10.85 -21.95 9.04
C THR A 335 -11.31 -20.50 9.03
N VAL A 336 -10.91 -19.70 10.03
CA VAL A 336 -11.36 -18.30 10.18
C VAL A 336 -10.27 -17.27 9.89
N HIS A 337 -9.00 -17.58 10.21
CA HIS A 337 -7.91 -16.61 10.10
C HIS A 337 -6.65 -17.27 9.57
N ASN A 338 -5.94 -16.60 8.66
CA ASN A 338 -4.51 -16.82 8.44
C ASN A 338 -3.75 -15.60 8.93
N LEU A 339 -2.70 -15.83 9.70
CA LEU A 339 -1.82 -14.83 10.28
C LEU A 339 -0.40 -15.06 9.75
N LEU A 340 0.22 -13.99 9.27
CA LEU A 340 1.58 -13.98 8.76
C LEU A 340 2.40 -12.94 9.53
N ILE A 341 3.57 -13.33 10.00
CA ILE A 341 4.53 -12.44 10.66
C ILE A 341 5.94 -12.69 10.14
N TYR A 342 6.80 -11.69 10.29
CA TYR A 342 8.24 -11.92 10.27
C TYR A 342 8.73 -12.17 11.69
N ASP A 343 9.46 -13.25 11.91
CA ASP A 343 10.19 -13.44 13.17
C ASP A 343 11.37 -12.47 13.27
N THR A 344 12.09 -12.49 14.40
CA THR A 344 13.20 -11.58 14.65
C THR A 344 14.38 -11.70 13.68
N ASP A 345 14.46 -12.79 12.92
CA ASP A 345 15.46 -13.02 11.89
C ASP A 345 14.95 -12.65 10.47
N GLY A 346 13.71 -12.14 10.38
CA GLY A 346 13.08 -11.74 9.12
C GLY A 346 12.46 -12.90 8.34
N ALA A 347 12.39 -14.11 8.90
CA ALA A 347 11.76 -15.23 8.22
C ALA A 347 10.23 -15.14 8.31
N LEU A 348 9.55 -15.48 7.21
CA LEU A 348 8.11 -15.51 7.15
C LEU A 348 7.58 -16.72 7.91
N ASN A 349 6.71 -16.46 8.88
CA ASN A 349 6.00 -17.48 9.63
C ASN A 349 4.50 -17.29 9.41
N HIS A 350 3.79 -18.41 9.23
CA HIS A 350 2.35 -18.47 9.06
C HIS A 350 1.72 -19.28 10.20
N ARG A 351 0.49 -18.92 10.56
CA ARG A 351 -0.36 -19.70 11.45
C ARG A 351 -1.81 -19.53 11.04
N GLU A 352 -2.60 -20.58 11.17
CA GLU A 352 -4.03 -20.54 10.91
C GLU A 352 -4.87 -20.85 12.15
N TYR A 353 -6.08 -20.30 12.18
CA TYR A 353 -7.08 -20.57 13.21
C TYR A 353 -8.25 -21.36 12.65
N LEU A 354 -8.42 -22.60 13.11
CA LEU A 354 -9.54 -23.47 12.75
C LEU A 354 -10.69 -23.34 13.77
N LEU A 355 -11.94 -23.30 13.32
CA LEU A 355 -13.10 -23.19 14.24
C LEU A 355 -13.16 -24.31 15.27
N ASP A 356 -12.93 -25.55 14.83
CA ASP A 356 -13.04 -26.75 15.66
C ASP A 356 -11.71 -27.16 16.32
N GLY A 357 -10.60 -26.50 15.96
CA GLY A 357 -9.24 -26.86 16.38
C GLY A 357 -8.46 -25.76 17.07
N GLY A 358 -8.93 -24.51 17.02
CA GLY A 358 -8.20 -23.34 17.47
C GLY A 358 -6.99 -23.03 16.60
N TRP A 359 -6.03 -22.31 17.17
CA TRP A 359 -4.76 -21.99 16.53
C TRP A 359 -3.92 -23.25 16.27
N GLN A 360 -3.53 -23.47 15.01
CA GLN A 360 -2.64 -24.57 14.60
C GLN A 360 -1.19 -24.29 15.00
N ASP A 361 -0.22 -25.14 14.69
CA ASP A 361 1.18 -24.79 14.99
C ASP A 361 1.71 -23.70 14.04
N TRP A 362 2.75 -22.97 14.47
CA TRP A 362 3.44 -22.02 13.60
C TRP A 362 4.23 -22.76 12.53
N GLU A 363 4.08 -22.34 11.28
CA GLU A 363 4.82 -22.84 10.12
C GLU A 363 5.85 -21.81 9.66
N ASN A 364 7.13 -22.19 9.64
CA ASN A 364 8.18 -21.34 9.10
C ASN A 364 8.30 -21.58 7.58
N TRP A 365 7.98 -20.56 6.79
CA TRP A 365 8.10 -20.57 5.34
C TRP A 365 9.41 -19.93 4.84
N GLY A 366 10.33 -19.59 5.75
CA GLY A 366 11.67 -19.10 5.44
C GLY A 366 11.71 -17.71 4.83
N GLY A 367 12.77 -17.44 4.06
CA GLY A 367 13.06 -16.12 3.50
C GLY A 367 13.77 -15.18 4.49
N SER A 368 14.10 -13.99 4.00
CA SER A 368 14.71 -12.91 4.77
C SER A 368 14.09 -11.60 4.31
N PHE A 369 13.01 -11.22 4.98
CA PHE A 369 12.16 -10.10 4.62
C PHE A 369 12.39 -8.88 5.52
N VAL A 370 12.11 -7.71 4.96
CA VAL A 370 12.20 -6.42 5.62
C VAL A 370 10.85 -5.70 5.55
N ALA A 371 10.60 -4.81 6.53
CA ALA A 371 9.34 -4.08 6.70
C ALA A 371 8.13 -4.99 6.97
N ASP A 372 6.95 -4.67 6.45
CA ASP A 372 5.69 -5.38 6.78
C ASP A 372 5.33 -6.44 5.71
N PRO A 373 4.87 -7.65 6.12
CA PRO A 373 4.27 -8.60 5.19
C PRO A 373 2.97 -8.05 4.63
N VAL A 374 2.63 -8.37 3.38
CA VAL A 374 1.36 -7.94 2.76
C VAL A 374 0.64 -9.15 2.21
N VAL A 375 -0.68 -9.21 2.40
CA VAL A 375 -1.51 -10.32 1.92
C VAL A 375 -2.77 -9.80 1.25
N VAL A 376 -3.20 -10.52 0.21
CA VAL A 376 -4.47 -10.30 -0.48
C VAL A 376 -5.25 -11.60 -0.47
N MET A 377 -6.47 -11.55 0.05
CA MET A 377 -7.41 -12.66 -0.07
C MET A 377 -7.96 -12.68 -1.51
N VAL A 378 -7.85 -13.83 -2.18
CA VAL A 378 -8.39 -14.05 -3.53
C VAL A 378 -9.76 -14.74 -3.44
N GLY A 379 -9.93 -15.58 -2.42
CA GLY A 379 -11.18 -16.25 -2.06
C GLY A 379 -10.96 -17.13 -0.82
N PHE A 380 -11.98 -17.86 -0.40
CA PHE A 380 -11.90 -18.74 0.78
C PHE A 380 -10.77 -19.78 0.67
N GLU A 381 -10.49 -20.23 -0.55
CA GLU A 381 -9.50 -21.28 -0.82
C GLU A 381 -8.09 -20.73 -1.12
N ARG A 382 -7.89 -19.40 -1.20
CA ARG A 382 -6.63 -18.82 -1.66
C ARG A 382 -6.35 -17.43 -1.10
N PHE A 383 -5.12 -17.23 -0.66
CA PHE A 383 -4.54 -15.90 -0.50
C PHE A 383 -3.15 -15.83 -1.12
N ASP A 384 -2.74 -14.62 -1.44
CA ASP A 384 -1.44 -14.32 -2.04
C ASP A 384 -0.67 -13.41 -1.10
N PHE A 385 0.57 -13.79 -0.79
CA PHE A 385 1.51 -13.02 0.02
C PHE A 385 2.46 -12.22 -0.87
N PHE A 386 2.83 -11.04 -0.41
CA PHE A 386 3.87 -10.18 -0.96
C PHE A 386 4.79 -9.67 0.15
N GLY A 387 6.10 -9.66 -0.12
CA GLY A 387 7.11 -9.13 0.81
C GLY A 387 8.33 -8.57 0.09
N ILE A 388 9.08 -7.71 0.76
CA ILE A 388 10.34 -7.17 0.25
C ILE A 388 11.50 -7.90 0.92
N GLY A 389 12.38 -8.52 0.12
CA GLY A 389 13.58 -9.19 0.62
C GLY A 389 14.67 -8.20 1.04
N GLU A 390 15.69 -8.67 1.76
CA GLU A 390 16.91 -7.87 2.06
C GLU A 390 17.63 -7.38 0.77
N ASP A 391 17.45 -8.11 -0.33
CA ASP A 391 17.93 -7.75 -1.66
C ASP A 391 17.10 -6.63 -2.33
N LYS A 392 16.07 -6.14 -1.64
CA LYS A 392 15.06 -5.16 -2.10
C LYS A 392 14.21 -5.66 -3.27
N ALA A 393 14.26 -6.94 -3.62
CA ALA A 393 13.35 -7.53 -4.60
C ALA A 393 11.98 -7.76 -3.95
N MET A 394 10.93 -7.74 -4.77
CA MET A 394 9.62 -8.19 -4.32
C MET A 394 9.53 -9.70 -4.47
N HIS A 395 8.98 -10.36 -3.47
CA HIS A 395 8.66 -11.79 -3.52
C HIS A 395 7.16 -12.00 -3.38
N HIS A 396 6.71 -13.12 -3.94
CA HIS A 396 5.33 -13.54 -3.95
C HIS A 396 5.23 -15.02 -3.58
N LEU A 397 4.14 -15.38 -2.92
CA LEU A 397 3.77 -16.76 -2.64
C LEU A 397 2.25 -16.91 -2.68
N THR A 398 1.76 -17.94 -3.37
CA THR A 398 0.35 -18.34 -3.32
C THR A 398 0.16 -19.41 -2.27
N TRP A 399 -0.80 -19.20 -1.37
CA TRP A 399 -1.28 -20.21 -0.44
C TRP A 399 -2.65 -20.73 -0.89
N ILE A 400 -2.83 -22.05 -0.82
CA ILE A 400 -4.07 -22.73 -1.20
C ILE A 400 -4.57 -23.59 -0.04
N ASN A 401 -5.85 -23.49 0.29
CA ASN A 401 -6.47 -24.28 1.34
C ASN A 401 -6.36 -25.80 1.07
N GLY A 402 -6.12 -26.57 2.12
CA GLY A 402 -5.83 -28.01 2.05
C GLY A 402 -4.48 -28.40 1.43
N THR A 403 -3.81 -27.51 0.68
CA THR A 403 -2.45 -27.74 0.14
C THR A 403 -1.37 -27.01 0.95
N GLY A 404 -1.71 -25.85 1.51
CA GLY A 404 -0.80 -24.97 2.23
C GLY A 404 0.12 -24.17 1.30
N ALA A 405 1.21 -23.68 1.89
CA ALA A 405 2.35 -23.12 1.17
C ALA A 405 3.66 -23.51 1.86
N SER A 406 4.79 -23.23 1.24
CA SER A 406 6.12 -23.49 1.82
C SER A 406 7.17 -22.56 1.24
N SER A 407 8.39 -22.62 1.78
CA SER A 407 9.54 -21.87 1.24
C SER A 407 9.80 -22.13 -0.25
N SER A 408 9.53 -23.35 -0.74
CA SER A 408 9.69 -23.68 -2.16
C SER A 408 8.63 -23.06 -3.07
N SER A 409 7.53 -22.55 -2.51
CA SER A 409 6.48 -21.85 -3.24
C SER A 409 6.80 -20.36 -3.44
N MET A 410 7.86 -19.86 -2.82
CA MET A 410 8.26 -18.45 -2.89
C MET A 410 8.93 -18.15 -4.24
N GLU A 411 8.42 -17.18 -4.96
CA GLU A 411 9.02 -16.67 -6.20
C GLU A 411 9.48 -15.22 -6.04
N SER A 412 10.59 -14.85 -6.68
CA SER A 412 10.97 -13.46 -6.83
C SER A 412 10.23 -12.86 -8.02
N LEU A 413 9.57 -11.73 -7.81
CA LEU A 413 9.01 -10.90 -8.85
C LEU A 413 10.02 -9.88 -9.41
N ASN A 414 11.32 -10.04 -9.11
CA ASN A 414 12.39 -9.11 -9.47
C ASN A 414 12.09 -7.67 -8.99
N GLY A 415 12.75 -6.68 -9.60
CA GLY A 415 12.62 -5.27 -9.23
C GLY A 415 13.52 -4.89 -8.04
N THR A 416 13.51 -3.60 -7.69
CA THR A 416 14.26 -3.08 -6.54
C THR A 416 13.47 -1.94 -5.90
N PHE A 417 12.91 -2.22 -4.72
CA PHE A 417 11.92 -1.39 -4.06
C PHE A 417 12.42 -0.79 -2.76
N GLN A 418 11.83 0.34 -2.39
CA GLN A 418 12.08 1.04 -1.13
C GLN A 418 10.79 1.30 -0.35
N SER A 419 9.71 0.60 -0.68
CA SER A 419 8.50 0.54 0.14
C SER A 419 7.95 -0.87 0.18
N VAL A 420 7.11 -1.15 1.17
CA VAL A 420 6.21 -2.31 1.12
C VAL A 420 5.34 -2.24 -0.15
N PRO A 421 4.90 -3.38 -0.68
CA PRO A 421 3.93 -3.41 -1.76
C PRO A 421 2.57 -2.93 -1.26
N SER A 422 1.75 -2.40 -2.17
CA SER A 422 0.31 -2.39 -2.00
C SER A 422 -0.30 -3.26 -3.09
N ALA A 423 -1.08 -4.25 -2.69
CA ALA A 423 -1.71 -5.20 -3.59
C ALA A 423 -3.23 -5.22 -3.39
N ALA A 424 -3.99 -5.41 -4.47
CA ALA A 424 -5.44 -5.59 -4.39
C ALA A 424 -5.93 -6.63 -5.40
N LEU A 425 -6.95 -7.39 -5.01
CA LEU A 425 -7.71 -8.24 -5.91
C LEU A 425 -8.68 -7.35 -6.70
N THR A 426 -8.49 -7.23 -8.01
CA THR A 426 -9.26 -6.31 -8.86
C THR A 426 -10.15 -7.01 -9.88
N GLY A 427 -10.04 -8.34 -9.97
CA GLY A 427 -10.90 -9.20 -10.78
C GLY A 427 -10.89 -10.65 -10.27
N LEU A 428 -11.98 -11.37 -10.49
CA LEU A 428 -12.16 -12.76 -10.04
C LEU A 428 -12.20 -13.77 -11.19
N ASP A 429 -12.62 -13.35 -12.39
CA ASP A 429 -12.70 -14.22 -13.56
C ASP A 429 -12.17 -13.52 -14.84
N PRO A 430 -10.89 -13.75 -15.20
CA PRO A 430 -9.86 -14.41 -14.39
C PRO A 430 -9.49 -13.62 -13.13
N VAL A 431 -8.88 -14.29 -12.14
CA VAL A 431 -8.24 -13.64 -10.99
C VAL A 431 -7.29 -12.56 -11.49
N ARG A 432 -7.44 -11.33 -11.00
CA ARG A 432 -6.55 -10.22 -11.31
C ARG A 432 -6.07 -9.59 -10.01
N ILE A 433 -4.75 -9.56 -9.80
CA ILE A 433 -4.13 -8.93 -8.63
C ILE A 433 -3.16 -7.88 -9.12
N ASP A 434 -3.40 -6.62 -8.77
CA ASP A 434 -2.49 -5.53 -9.09
C ASP A 434 -1.64 -5.21 -7.89
N VAL A 435 -0.36 -5.02 -8.15
CA VAL A 435 0.64 -4.75 -7.14
C VAL A 435 1.40 -3.50 -7.55
N VAL A 436 1.49 -2.55 -6.63
CA VAL A 436 2.28 -1.34 -6.80
C VAL A 436 3.31 -1.20 -5.68
N ALA A 437 4.45 -0.58 -5.99
CA ALA A 437 5.48 -0.28 -5.01
C ALA A 437 6.33 0.92 -5.44
N LEU A 438 6.97 1.58 -4.48
CA LEU A 438 7.93 2.63 -4.75
C LEU A 438 9.29 2.03 -5.10
N GLY A 439 9.75 2.24 -6.34
CA GLY A 439 11.07 1.84 -6.80
C GLY A 439 12.18 2.71 -6.19
N THR A 440 13.41 2.19 -6.16
CA THR A 440 14.61 2.94 -5.69
C THR A 440 15.02 4.13 -6.55
N ASP A 441 14.37 4.29 -7.70
CA ASP A 441 14.44 5.47 -8.57
C ASP A 441 13.36 6.53 -8.21
N ASP A 442 12.65 6.33 -7.11
CA ASP A 442 11.54 7.16 -6.61
C ASP A 442 10.29 7.14 -7.52
N SER A 443 10.18 6.23 -8.49
CA SER A 443 8.94 6.06 -9.28
C SER A 443 8.00 5.03 -8.69
N ILE A 444 6.70 5.19 -8.94
CA ILE A 444 5.72 4.14 -8.64
C ILE A 444 5.72 3.13 -9.76
N LYS A 445 6.02 1.89 -9.40
CA LYS A 445 6.00 0.74 -10.29
C LYS A 445 4.71 -0.04 -10.10
N HIS A 446 4.26 -0.68 -11.16
CA HIS A 446 3.09 -1.56 -11.17
C HIS A 446 3.42 -2.89 -11.85
N ARG A 447 2.80 -3.97 -11.36
CA ARG A 447 2.80 -5.29 -11.99
C ARG A 447 1.49 -5.99 -11.65
N VAL A 448 0.99 -6.78 -12.59
CA VAL A 448 -0.31 -7.45 -12.45
C VAL A 448 -0.21 -8.95 -12.71
N LEU A 449 -0.90 -9.72 -11.88
CA LEU A 449 -1.22 -11.13 -12.11
C LEU A 449 -2.56 -11.20 -12.83
N VAL A 450 -2.66 -11.94 -13.94
CA VAL A 450 -3.93 -12.30 -14.59
C VAL A 450 -4.02 -13.82 -14.69
N GLY A 451 -5.07 -14.40 -14.10
CA GLY A 451 -5.23 -15.83 -13.89
C GLY A 451 -4.14 -16.37 -12.98
N SER A 452 -3.14 -16.99 -13.59
CA SER A 452 -1.97 -17.59 -12.93
C SER A 452 -0.64 -17.06 -13.49
N SER A 453 -0.67 -15.98 -14.26
CA SER A 453 0.51 -15.44 -14.95
C SER A 453 0.72 -13.97 -14.65
N TRP A 454 1.94 -13.62 -14.25
CA TRP A 454 2.39 -12.24 -14.12
C TRP A 454 2.68 -11.65 -15.50
N THR A 455 2.48 -10.33 -15.64
CA THR A 455 3.09 -9.59 -16.75
C THR A 455 4.62 -9.67 -16.70
N ASP A 456 5.30 -9.51 -17.84
CA ASP A 456 6.74 -9.77 -17.97
C ASP A 456 7.59 -8.92 -17.00
N ASP A 457 7.42 -7.59 -17.04
CA ASP A 457 8.22 -6.64 -16.25
C ASP A 457 7.34 -5.69 -15.40
N TRP A 458 7.98 -5.07 -14.41
CA TRP A 458 7.43 -3.93 -13.69
C TRP A 458 7.35 -2.71 -14.60
N GLU A 459 6.16 -2.15 -14.77
CA GLU A 459 5.97 -0.92 -15.53
C GLU A 459 6.07 0.33 -14.63
N ASP A 460 6.48 1.46 -15.21
CA ASP A 460 6.53 2.77 -14.53
C ASP A 460 5.19 3.49 -14.75
N LEU A 461 4.62 4.06 -13.68
CA LEU A 461 3.37 4.81 -13.74
C LEU A 461 3.56 6.32 -13.98
N ASP A 462 4.78 6.74 -14.33
CA ASP A 462 5.16 8.12 -14.65
C ASP A 462 4.88 9.14 -13.52
N VAL A 463 4.86 8.66 -12.26
CA VAL A 463 4.77 9.49 -11.06
C VAL A 463 5.94 9.23 -10.13
N ARG A 464 6.40 10.28 -9.45
CA ARG A 464 7.39 10.16 -8.37
C ARG A 464 6.71 10.15 -7.02
N GLY A 465 7.07 9.19 -6.18
CA GLY A 465 6.53 9.02 -4.84
C GLY A 465 7.56 9.30 -3.74
N ASN A 466 7.05 9.59 -2.56
CA ASN A 466 7.78 9.83 -1.32
C ASN A 466 7.28 8.94 -0.16
N SER A 467 6.36 8.02 -0.47
CA SER A 467 5.77 7.05 0.46
C SER A 467 5.55 5.71 -0.24
N ALA A 468 5.21 4.67 0.53
CA ALA A 468 4.52 3.52 -0.05
C ALA A 468 3.25 4.00 -0.78
N PRO A 469 2.97 3.51 -2.00
CA PRO A 469 1.68 3.73 -2.64
C PRO A 469 0.59 2.93 -1.94
N LEU A 470 -0.65 3.39 -2.04
CA LEU A 470 -1.85 2.70 -1.60
C LEU A 470 -2.70 2.39 -2.83
N VAL A 471 -2.98 1.11 -3.05
CA VAL A 471 -4.00 0.62 -3.99
C VAL A 471 -5.22 0.16 -3.23
N PHE A 472 -6.39 0.55 -3.74
CA PHE A 472 -7.69 0.16 -3.22
C PHE A 472 -8.67 0.01 -4.39
N ASN A 473 -9.74 -0.73 -4.15
CA ASN A 473 -10.88 -0.74 -5.06
C ASN A 473 -12.01 0.08 -4.48
N TYR A 474 -12.92 0.56 -5.31
CA TYR A 474 -14.20 1.10 -4.87
C TYR A 474 -15.20 1.01 -6.03
N GLU A 475 -16.49 0.97 -5.72
CA GLU A 475 -17.54 1.06 -6.73
C GLU A 475 -18.09 2.49 -6.79
N ILE A 476 -18.34 2.99 -8.01
CA ILE A 476 -19.10 4.23 -8.22
C ILE A 476 -20.59 3.87 -8.19
N VAL A 477 -21.37 4.62 -7.40
CA VAL A 477 -22.83 4.48 -7.30
C VAL A 477 -23.47 4.32 -8.68
N GLY A 478 -24.13 3.19 -8.92
CA GLY A 478 -24.89 2.95 -10.16
C GLY A 478 -24.59 1.66 -10.92
N GLY A 479 -23.79 0.73 -10.36
CA GLY A 479 -23.71 -0.65 -10.86
C GLY A 479 -22.75 -0.90 -12.05
N SER A 480 -21.62 -0.19 -12.15
CA SER A 480 -20.49 -0.50 -13.05
C SER A 480 -19.28 0.42 -12.79
N PRO A 481 -18.04 0.01 -13.14
CA PRO A 481 -17.34 -1.25 -12.90
C PRO A 481 -16.46 -1.17 -11.63
N ASN A 482 -15.70 -2.23 -11.31
CA ASN A 482 -14.64 -2.19 -10.29
C ASN A 482 -13.65 -1.08 -10.65
N ILE A 483 -13.66 0.02 -9.89
CA ILE A 483 -12.63 1.04 -10.01
C ILE A 483 -11.49 0.66 -9.11
N THR A 484 -10.29 0.67 -9.65
CA THR A 484 -9.08 0.54 -8.86
C THR A 484 -8.40 1.90 -8.83
N GLY A 485 -8.06 2.37 -7.64
CA GLY A 485 -7.40 3.64 -7.39
C GLY A 485 -6.01 3.43 -6.82
N ILE A 486 -5.12 4.40 -7.07
CA ILE A 486 -3.81 4.51 -6.45
C ILE A 486 -3.69 5.88 -5.81
N ALA A 487 -3.18 5.93 -4.58
CA ALA A 487 -2.78 7.15 -3.92
C ALA A 487 -1.31 7.05 -3.47
N VAL A 488 -0.58 8.16 -3.53
CA VAL A 488 0.82 8.23 -3.07
C VAL A 488 1.14 9.64 -2.62
N ILE A 489 1.96 9.82 -1.58
CA ILE A 489 2.46 11.14 -1.21
C ILE A 489 3.65 11.49 -2.12
N GLY A 490 3.58 12.63 -2.78
CA GLY A 490 4.66 13.16 -3.62
C GLY A 490 5.80 13.76 -2.81
N SER A 491 6.90 14.12 -3.47
CA SER A 491 8.07 14.74 -2.83
C SER A 491 7.82 16.16 -2.30
N ASP A 492 6.70 16.76 -2.72
CA ASP A 492 6.14 18.02 -2.25
C ASP A 492 5.20 17.85 -1.04
N ASN A 493 5.07 16.64 -0.50
CA ASN A 493 4.19 16.28 0.60
C ASN A 493 2.70 16.44 0.29
N GLU A 494 2.34 16.47 -1.00
CA GLU A 494 0.97 16.48 -1.48
C GLU A 494 0.55 15.08 -1.93
N LEU A 495 -0.74 14.75 -1.77
CA LEU A 495 -1.25 13.48 -2.23
C LEU A 495 -1.44 13.52 -3.74
N ARG A 496 -0.92 12.53 -4.46
CA ARG A 496 -1.21 12.26 -5.86
C ARG A 496 -2.13 11.05 -5.96
N PHE A 497 -3.15 11.16 -6.79
CA PHE A 497 -4.17 10.12 -6.95
C PHE A 497 -4.48 9.85 -8.42
N THR A 498 -4.73 8.60 -8.77
CA THR A 498 -5.29 8.20 -10.06
C THR A 498 -6.20 6.99 -9.91
N SER A 499 -7.07 6.76 -10.88
CA SER A 499 -7.98 5.61 -10.89
C SER A 499 -8.42 5.27 -12.31
N TRP A 500 -8.79 4.02 -12.54
CA TRP A 500 -9.35 3.56 -13.81
C TRP A 500 -10.33 2.41 -13.58
N GLU A 501 -11.13 2.17 -14.61
CA GLU A 501 -12.03 1.02 -14.68
C GLU A 501 -11.23 -0.26 -14.97
N THR A 502 -11.21 -1.19 -14.02
CA THR A 502 -10.45 -2.43 -14.18
C THR A 502 -11.14 -3.37 -15.17
N THR A 503 -10.39 -3.81 -16.17
CA THR A 503 -10.81 -4.82 -17.14
C THR A 503 -9.72 -5.88 -17.29
N THR A 504 -10.12 -7.10 -17.64
CA THR A 504 -9.21 -8.25 -17.77
C THR A 504 -8.32 -8.17 -19.01
N SER A 505 -8.67 -7.34 -19.99
CA SER A 505 -7.87 -7.07 -21.18
C SER A 505 -6.77 -6.02 -20.98
N VAL A 506 -6.85 -5.24 -19.90
CA VAL A 506 -5.92 -4.15 -19.61
C VAL A 506 -4.91 -4.61 -18.56
N THR A 507 -3.67 -4.84 -19.02
CA THR A 507 -2.56 -5.32 -18.19
C THR A 507 -1.45 -4.29 -18.02
N SER A 508 -1.58 -3.12 -18.62
CA SER A 508 -0.62 -2.02 -18.51
C SER A 508 -1.37 -0.73 -18.18
N TRP A 509 -0.89 0.00 -17.19
CA TRP A 509 -1.41 1.28 -16.73
C TRP A 509 -0.59 2.47 -17.23
N ALA A 510 0.56 2.23 -17.86
CA ALA A 510 1.34 3.27 -18.51
C ALA A 510 0.45 4.07 -19.48
N GLY A 511 0.27 5.37 -19.19
CA GLY A 511 -0.55 6.27 -19.99
C GLY A 511 -2.07 6.16 -19.82
N LEU A 512 -2.60 5.36 -18.89
CA LEU A 512 -4.04 5.22 -18.65
C LEU A 512 -4.68 6.32 -17.79
N GLY A 513 -3.90 7.16 -17.12
CA GLY A 513 -4.45 8.15 -16.20
C GLY A 513 -3.63 9.43 -16.08
N ASN A 514 -4.33 10.56 -15.97
CA ASN A 514 -3.73 11.76 -15.43
C ASN A 514 -3.72 11.65 -13.91
N TRP A 515 -2.54 11.78 -13.31
CA TRP A 515 -2.42 11.96 -11.87
C TRP A 515 -3.08 13.26 -11.47
N THR A 516 -4.05 13.16 -10.57
CA THR A 516 -4.71 14.31 -9.95
C THR A 516 -3.94 14.69 -8.70
N ASP A 517 -3.69 15.98 -8.57
CA ASP A 517 -3.18 16.55 -7.33
C ASP A 517 -4.33 16.71 -6.33
N ALA A 518 -4.21 16.00 -5.22
CA ALA A 518 -5.13 16.06 -4.10
C ALA A 518 -4.64 16.97 -2.97
N GLY A 519 -3.52 17.65 -3.17
CA GLY A 519 -2.95 18.64 -2.27
C GLY A 519 -2.63 18.08 -0.89
N GLY A 520 -2.60 18.97 0.09
CA GLY A 520 -2.33 18.63 1.49
C GLY A 520 -0.95 19.09 1.94
N SER A 521 -0.62 18.77 3.19
CA SER A 521 0.72 18.93 3.75
C SER A 521 0.96 17.72 4.64
N LEU A 522 1.23 16.59 3.99
CA LEU A 522 1.21 15.27 4.59
C LEU A 522 2.61 14.86 5.01
N THR A 523 2.74 14.23 6.18
CA THR A 523 4.03 13.69 6.61
C THR A 523 4.28 12.31 5.99
N THR A 524 5.54 12.04 5.67
CA THR A 524 6.02 10.70 5.31
C THR A 524 6.71 10.00 6.47
N GLU A 525 6.74 10.63 7.65
CA GLU A 525 7.15 9.97 8.87
C GLU A 525 6.19 8.81 9.16
N TYR A 526 6.75 7.70 9.62
CA TYR A 526 6.02 6.49 9.98
C TYR A 526 6.37 6.09 11.42
N LEU A 527 5.67 5.09 11.95
CA LEU A 527 5.98 4.57 13.28
C LEU A 527 7.42 4.05 13.34
N GLU A 528 8.26 4.71 14.14
CA GLU A 528 9.60 4.20 14.45
C GLU A 528 9.51 3.19 15.59
N VAL A 529 9.81 1.94 15.28
CA VAL A 529 9.92 0.88 16.28
C VAL A 529 11.40 0.74 16.64
N SER A 530 11.74 1.11 17.88
CA SER A 530 13.11 1.10 18.40
C SER A 530 13.50 -0.24 19.00
#